data_AF-A0A965T804-F1
#
_entry.id   AF-A0A965T804-F1
#
_cell.length_a   1.000
_cell.length_b   1.000
_cell.length_c   1.000
_cell.angle_alpha   90.00
_cell.angle_beta   90.00
_cell.angle_gamma   90.00
#
_symmetry.space_group_name_H-M   'P 1'
#
loop_
_entity.id
_entity.type
_entity.pdbx_description
1 polymer ?
#
loop_
_entity_poly.entity_id
_entity_poly.type
_entity_poly.pdbx_seq_one_letter_code
_entity_poly.pdbx_strand_id
1 'polypeptide(L)'
;MKLRLFLNKFNFTVNFHAFSLAFCALMFLICNSLFFEKFTIWFKNHDSIDYLGLGAFFSLAFALFLIFFLLACHRKTTKIIAITLCILSTIVAYFIKKYDVSIDRTMVMNALYTDKSEVHSLLSPQMIPYVIFLSLLPIIFITRLTIIFPKNYFIKSLKIILIILAITIGFGYSQYNSIHRAVNLSRKKIIYIIMPTNYIRSSLSAIHHSVSKKFFSSKTRDIKVEGKVLKQEDLIVVLAIGETSRQKNFQLYGYNRQTNPILSKDKKLHILNGKAKIGSTLYALPEILVKNDIPLTAITSKLGVNTACYVNYSLYDNCAIPGEIKVSNCKRGKLCFDEDTIPYLQENLQQYKSGPRLVVLHLGGGSHGPSYHERYPTEFQIFTPICNDADIVNKCTKEELYNTFDNTILYVDYVVGNIIKTLDKSKLNYVFLYLSDHGESLLEEGRIFHGMPPGMDLPDEQAQIPLIVKSSIPITVKKRPQYTQQEVFDTIIDLLNIETKVADKTKSFISKNYSK
;
A
#
# COMPACT_ATOMS: atom_id res chain seq x y z
N MET A 1 -35.05 2.30 33.08
CA MET A 1 -35.75 3.57 33.42
C MET A 1 -34.93 4.50 34.34
N LYS A 2 -34.30 4.00 35.43
CA LYS A 2 -33.50 4.81 36.37
C LYS A 2 -32.23 5.46 35.77
N LEU A 3 -31.49 4.79 34.88
CA LEU A 3 -30.31 5.37 34.22
C LEU A 3 -30.68 6.55 33.28
N ARG A 4 -31.83 6.44 32.58
CA ARG A 4 -32.33 7.47 31.66
C ARG A 4 -32.80 8.74 32.41
N LEU A 5 -33.38 8.56 33.60
CA LEU A 5 -33.80 9.65 34.50
C LEU A 5 -32.60 10.32 35.20
N PHE A 6 -31.57 9.56 35.57
CA PHE A 6 -30.34 10.11 36.16
C PHE A 6 -29.54 10.94 35.14
N LEU A 7 -29.43 10.47 33.90
CA LEU A 7 -28.67 11.16 32.85
C LEU A 7 -29.35 12.46 32.34
N ASN A 8 -30.67 12.61 32.48
CA ASN A 8 -31.41 13.80 32.03
C ASN A 8 -31.25 15.04 32.93
N LYS A 9 -30.60 14.93 34.09
CA LYS A 9 -30.41 16.05 35.03
C LYS A 9 -29.24 16.99 34.68
N PHE A 10 -28.45 16.69 33.65
CA PHE A 10 -27.22 17.42 33.34
C PHE A 10 -27.17 17.88 31.87
N ASN A 11 -27.92 18.93 31.54
CA ASN A 11 -27.74 19.67 30.28
C ASN A 11 -26.78 20.84 30.54
N PHE A 12 -25.55 20.71 30.07
CA PHE A 12 -24.52 21.75 30.24
C PHE A 12 -24.53 22.71 29.04
N THR A 13 -24.48 24.01 29.30
CA THR A 13 -24.34 25.04 28.27
C THR A 13 -22.88 25.50 28.18
N VAL A 14 -22.33 25.54 26.98
CA VAL A 14 -20.94 25.94 26.74
C VAL A 14 -20.84 26.83 25.50
N ASN A 15 -19.96 27.82 25.54
CA ASN A 15 -19.63 28.64 24.36
C ASN A 15 -18.88 27.81 23.31
N PHE A 16 -19.20 28.00 22.03
CA PHE A 16 -18.53 27.34 20.91
C PHE A 16 -16.99 27.29 21.01
N HIS A 17 -16.32 28.41 21.32
CA HIS A 17 -14.85 28.44 21.35
C HIS A 17 -14.28 27.65 22.53
N ALA A 18 -14.96 27.70 23.68
CA ALA A 18 -14.57 26.93 24.86
C ALA A 18 -14.75 25.43 24.61
N PHE A 19 -15.86 25.04 23.97
CA PHE A 19 -16.06 23.68 23.50
C PHE A 19 -14.96 23.25 22.54
N SER A 20 -14.69 24.03 21.48
CA SER A 20 -13.69 23.70 20.47
C SER A 20 -12.30 23.51 21.08
N LEU A 21 -11.87 24.43 21.96
CA LEU A 21 -10.58 24.33 22.64
C LEU A 21 -10.52 23.09 23.54
N ALA A 22 -11.51 22.89 24.41
CA ALA A 22 -11.53 21.77 25.34
C ALA A 22 -11.61 20.42 24.63
N PHE A 23 -12.49 20.29 23.62
CA PHE A 23 -12.62 19.10 22.80
C PHE A 23 -11.31 18.78 22.06
N CYS A 24 -10.73 19.77 21.37
CA CYS A 24 -9.49 19.55 20.64
C CYS A 24 -8.35 19.17 21.58
N ALA A 25 -8.22 19.85 22.73
CA ALA A 25 -7.15 19.59 23.68
C ALA A 25 -7.28 18.19 24.28
N LEU A 26 -8.48 17.81 24.73
CA LEU A 26 -8.73 16.50 25.31
C LEU A 26 -8.48 15.39 24.29
N MET A 27 -9.02 15.52 23.08
CA MET A 27 -8.80 14.52 22.01
C MET A 27 -7.32 14.41 21.63
N PHE A 28 -6.63 15.54 21.46
CA PHE A 28 -5.22 15.55 21.10
C PHE A 28 -4.36 14.91 22.20
N LEU A 29 -4.61 15.23 23.47
CA LEU A 29 -3.87 14.66 24.59
C LEU A 29 -4.12 13.15 24.73
N ILE A 30 -5.38 12.72 24.70
CA ILE A 30 -5.71 11.29 24.85
C ILE A 30 -5.15 10.48 23.67
N CYS A 31 -5.33 10.95 22.43
CA CYS A 31 -4.86 10.17 21.29
C CYS A 31 -3.33 10.07 21.25
N ASN A 32 -2.61 11.17 21.53
CA ASN A 32 -1.15 11.16 21.43
C ASN A 32 -0.46 10.59 22.67
N SER A 33 -1.12 10.51 23.83
CA SER A 33 -0.56 9.83 25.02
C SER A 33 -0.35 8.34 24.78
N LEU A 34 -1.19 7.70 23.95
CA LEU A 34 -1.06 6.30 23.55
C LEU A 34 0.27 5.98 22.83
N PHE A 35 0.89 7.02 22.24
CA PHE A 35 2.08 6.94 21.40
C PHE A 35 3.24 7.79 21.92
N PHE A 36 3.13 8.33 23.14
CA PHE A 36 4.09 9.30 23.68
C PHE A 36 5.54 8.78 23.67
N GLU A 37 5.72 7.51 24.02
CA GLU A 37 7.02 6.83 23.99
C GLU A 37 7.71 6.93 22.62
N LYS A 38 6.98 6.69 21.52
CA LYS A 38 7.54 6.81 20.16
C LYS A 38 8.04 8.21 19.86
N PHE A 39 7.29 9.23 20.28
CA PHE A 39 7.71 10.62 20.12
C PHE A 39 8.98 10.92 20.95
N THR A 40 9.06 10.44 22.20
CA THR A 40 10.25 10.67 23.03
C THR A 40 11.51 10.05 22.44
N ILE A 41 11.41 8.89 21.79
CA ILE A 41 12.54 8.24 21.11
C ILE A 41 13.09 9.14 19.99
N TRP A 42 12.21 9.74 19.17
CA TRP A 42 12.64 10.60 18.07
C TRP A 42 13.14 11.99 18.51
N PHE A 43 12.74 12.44 19.68
CA PHE A 43 13.22 13.68 20.29
C PHE A 43 14.40 13.47 21.25
N LYS A 44 14.93 12.25 21.36
CA LYS A 44 16.15 12.01 22.14
C LYS A 44 17.34 12.72 21.49
N ASN A 45 18.10 13.47 22.29
CA ASN A 45 19.33 14.13 21.91
C ASN A 45 20.42 13.75 22.92
N HIS A 46 21.43 13.00 22.47
CA HIS A 46 22.35 12.27 23.35
C HIS A 46 21.59 11.40 24.36
N ASP A 47 21.77 11.60 25.66
CA ASP A 47 21.13 10.81 26.72
C ASP A 47 19.85 11.43 27.28
N SER A 48 19.46 12.61 26.80
CA SER A 48 18.30 13.36 27.29
C SER A 48 17.21 13.53 26.23
N ILE A 49 15.96 13.72 26.66
CA ILE A 49 14.84 14.01 25.76
C ILE A 49 14.77 15.53 25.55
N ASP A 50 14.71 15.96 24.29
CA ASP A 50 14.50 17.36 23.91
C ASP A 50 13.01 17.76 24.07
N TYR A 51 12.61 18.04 25.31
CA TYR A 51 11.22 18.39 25.64
C TYR A 51 10.76 19.71 25.01
N LEU A 52 11.67 20.66 24.75
CA LEU A 52 11.33 21.91 24.09
C LEU A 52 10.99 21.66 22.62
N GLY A 53 11.81 20.88 21.92
CA GLY A 53 11.52 20.46 20.55
C GLY A 53 10.23 19.65 20.44
N LEU A 54 10.00 18.70 21.36
CA LEU A 54 8.79 17.90 21.41
C LEU A 54 7.55 18.77 21.67
N GLY A 55 7.64 19.71 22.62
CA GLY A 55 6.59 20.68 22.92
C GLY A 55 6.26 21.56 21.73
N ALA A 56 7.28 22.04 20.99
CA ALA A 56 7.09 22.84 19.78
C ALA A 56 6.35 22.04 18.69
N PHE A 57 6.76 20.79 18.46
CA PHE A 57 6.10 19.89 17.51
C PHE A 57 4.62 19.63 17.88
N PHE A 58 4.34 19.31 19.15
CA PHE A 58 2.98 19.08 19.63
C PHE A 58 2.13 20.34 19.56
N SER A 59 2.70 21.51 19.86
CA SER A 59 1.99 22.79 19.76
C SER A 59 1.56 23.10 18.32
N LEU A 60 2.43 22.83 17.33
CA LEU A 60 2.13 23.02 15.92
C LEU A 60 1.04 22.06 15.45
N ALA A 61 1.14 20.78 15.81
CA ALA A 61 0.13 19.79 15.46
C ALA A 61 -1.23 20.09 16.12
N PHE A 62 -1.24 20.48 17.40
CA PHE A 62 -2.45 20.90 18.09
C PHE A 62 -3.08 22.14 17.43
N ALA A 63 -2.27 23.14 17.08
CA ALA A 63 -2.75 24.33 16.39
C ALA A 63 -3.41 24.00 15.05
N LEU A 64 -2.78 23.14 14.23
CA LEU A 64 -3.36 22.68 12.96
C LEU A 64 -4.70 21.97 13.17
N PHE A 65 -4.82 21.13 14.20
CA PHE A 65 -6.08 20.48 14.53
C PHE A 65 -7.15 21.49 14.96
N LEU A 66 -6.83 22.42 15.85
CA LEU A 66 -7.76 23.44 16.31
C LEU A 66 -8.22 24.35 15.17
N ILE A 67 -7.29 24.76 14.29
CA ILE A 67 -7.60 25.55 13.09
C ILE A 67 -8.59 24.79 12.20
N PHE A 68 -8.31 23.53 11.88
CA PHE A 68 -9.24 22.69 11.12
C PHE A 68 -10.61 22.64 11.78
N PHE A 69 -10.68 22.40 13.08
CA PHE A 69 -11.95 22.28 13.80
C PHE A 69 -12.74 23.59 13.79
N LEU A 70 -12.09 24.74 14.01
CA LEU A 70 -12.72 26.06 13.98
C LEU A 70 -13.22 26.46 12.58
N LEU A 71 -12.55 26.01 11.52
CA LEU A 71 -12.95 26.26 10.13
C LEU A 71 -14.08 25.32 9.67
N ALA A 72 -14.06 24.06 10.10
CA ALA A 72 -15.03 23.06 9.67
C ALA A 72 -16.36 23.11 10.46
N CYS A 73 -16.31 23.54 11.73
CA CYS A 73 -17.46 23.50 12.62
C CYS A 73 -18.33 24.77 12.56
N HIS A 74 -19.61 24.57 12.23
CA HIS A 74 -20.67 25.57 12.26
C HIS A 74 -21.83 25.09 13.14
N ARG A 75 -22.85 25.94 13.32
CA ARG A 75 -23.98 25.73 14.27
C ARG A 75 -24.57 24.31 14.25
N LYS A 76 -24.84 23.76 13.05
CA LYS A 76 -25.44 22.43 12.89
C LYS A 76 -24.40 21.31 12.71
N THR A 77 -23.18 21.62 12.28
CA THR A 77 -22.16 20.62 11.93
C THR A 77 -21.22 20.29 13.09
N THR A 78 -21.11 21.15 14.11
CA THR A 78 -20.12 21.00 15.20
C THR A 78 -20.21 19.65 15.91
N LYS A 79 -21.42 19.25 16.33
CA LYS A 79 -21.61 17.94 16.98
C LYS A 79 -21.33 16.78 16.03
N ILE A 80 -21.75 16.90 14.76
CA ILE A 80 -21.54 15.86 13.74
C ILE A 80 -20.04 15.65 13.53
N ILE A 81 -19.28 16.73 13.31
CA ILE A 81 -17.84 16.66 13.08
C ILE A 81 -17.12 16.12 14.31
N ALA A 82 -17.47 16.58 15.52
CA ALA A 82 -16.86 16.09 16.76
C ALA A 82 -17.08 14.58 16.95
N ILE A 83 -18.31 14.09 16.73
CA ILE A 83 -18.67 12.66 16.81
C ILE A 83 -17.89 11.86 15.76
N THR A 84 -17.84 12.33 14.52
CA THR A 84 -17.07 11.67 13.45
C THR A 84 -15.59 11.58 13.80
N LEU A 85 -14.99 12.65 14.35
CA LEU A 85 -13.59 12.64 14.77
C LEU A 85 -13.31 11.65 15.91
N CYS A 86 -14.24 11.48 16.87
CA CYS A 86 -14.13 10.47 17.92
C CYS A 86 -14.11 9.04 17.34
N ILE A 87 -15.00 8.74 16.41
CA ILE A 87 -15.08 7.44 15.74
C ILE A 87 -13.82 7.18 14.92
N LEU A 88 -13.40 8.13 14.08
CA LEU A 88 -12.18 8.00 13.27
C LEU A 88 -10.94 7.86 14.15
N SER A 89 -10.83 8.64 15.23
CA SER A 89 -9.73 8.51 16.19
C SER A 89 -9.70 7.14 16.85
N THR A 90 -10.85 6.53 17.11
CA THR A 90 -10.93 5.17 17.68
C THR A 90 -10.32 4.14 16.75
N ILE A 91 -10.73 4.18 15.47
CA ILE A 91 -10.24 3.26 14.44
C ILE A 91 -8.74 3.48 14.26
N VAL A 92 -8.33 4.72 14.01
CA VAL A 92 -6.93 5.06 13.74
C VAL A 92 -6.02 4.71 14.92
N ALA A 93 -6.42 5.05 16.15
CA ALA A 93 -5.60 4.76 17.33
C ALA A 93 -5.39 3.26 17.52
N TYR A 94 -6.45 2.45 17.31
CA TYR A 94 -6.36 0.99 17.38
C TYR A 94 -5.37 0.44 16.35
N PHE A 95 -5.50 0.84 15.07
CA PHE A 95 -4.64 0.33 14.01
C PHE A 95 -3.17 0.76 14.19
N ILE A 96 -2.90 2.01 14.57
CA ILE A 96 -1.53 2.48 14.86
C ILE A 96 -0.93 1.71 16.05
N LYS A 97 -1.70 1.52 17.13
CA LYS A 97 -1.17 0.87 18.34
C LYS A 97 -0.91 -0.61 18.13
N LYS A 98 -1.81 -1.29 17.43
CA LYS A 98 -1.77 -2.75 17.24
C LYS A 98 -0.84 -3.19 16.12
N TYR A 99 -0.85 -2.50 14.98
CA TYR A 99 -0.16 -2.93 13.76
C TYR A 99 0.98 -2.00 13.33
N ASP A 100 1.26 -0.93 14.10
CA ASP A 100 2.30 0.06 13.81
C ASP A 100 2.19 0.72 12.41
N VAL A 101 0.97 0.78 11.86
CA VAL A 101 0.68 1.38 10.56
C VAL A 101 0.82 2.90 10.60
N SER A 102 1.14 3.48 9.45
CA SER A 102 1.23 4.92 9.26
C SER A 102 0.00 5.41 8.49
N ILE A 103 -0.69 6.45 8.98
CA ILE A 103 -1.92 6.94 8.33
C ILE A 103 -1.59 8.06 7.34
N ASP A 104 -1.25 7.66 6.12
CA ASP A 104 -1.06 8.56 5.00
C ASP A 104 -2.23 8.53 4.01
N ARG A 105 -2.08 9.23 2.87
CA ARG A 105 -3.09 9.21 1.80
C ARG A 105 -3.31 7.79 1.29
N THR A 106 -2.25 7.00 1.13
CA THR A 106 -2.35 5.66 0.54
C THR A 106 -3.12 4.72 1.45
N MET A 107 -2.88 4.75 2.76
CA MET A 107 -3.64 4.01 3.75
C MET A 107 -5.13 4.38 3.75
N VAL A 108 -5.45 5.68 3.63
CA VAL A 108 -6.86 6.12 3.48
C VAL A 108 -7.47 5.57 2.20
N MET A 109 -6.74 5.56 1.09
CA MET A 109 -7.23 4.99 -0.17
C MET A 109 -7.39 3.48 -0.06
N ASN A 110 -6.43 2.75 0.52
CA ASN A 110 -6.53 1.31 0.74
C ASN A 110 -7.78 0.97 1.57
N ALA A 111 -8.05 1.73 2.64
CA ALA A 111 -9.27 1.57 3.43
C ALA A 111 -10.58 1.88 2.68
N LEU A 112 -10.53 2.63 1.57
CA LEU A 112 -11.70 2.90 0.71
C LEU A 112 -11.88 1.86 -0.40
N TYR A 113 -10.81 1.20 -0.84
CA TYR A 113 -10.81 0.20 -1.92
C TYR A 113 -10.76 -1.25 -1.43
N THR A 114 -10.57 -1.47 -0.13
CA THR A 114 -10.59 -2.79 0.53
C THR A 114 -12.01 -3.38 0.61
N ASP A 115 -12.11 -4.70 0.72
CA ASP A 115 -13.37 -5.41 0.93
C ASP A 115 -13.74 -5.50 2.43
N LYS A 116 -15.03 -5.64 2.71
CA LYS A 116 -15.57 -5.79 4.07
C LYS A 116 -15.00 -7.01 4.80
N SER A 117 -14.72 -8.09 4.06
CA SER A 117 -14.13 -9.32 4.59
C SER A 117 -12.74 -9.06 5.18
N GLU A 118 -11.89 -8.33 4.46
CA GLU A 118 -10.54 -7.95 4.86
C GLU A 118 -10.56 -7.07 6.12
N VAL A 119 -11.41 -6.03 6.16
CA VAL A 119 -11.51 -5.15 7.32
C VAL A 119 -12.01 -5.89 8.56
N HIS A 120 -13.05 -6.71 8.43
CA HIS A 120 -13.62 -7.45 9.56
C HIS A 120 -12.60 -8.39 10.20
N SER A 121 -11.74 -9.00 9.38
CA SER A 121 -10.70 -9.93 9.83
C SER A 121 -9.66 -9.27 10.75
N LEU A 122 -9.45 -7.95 10.64
CA LEU A 122 -8.48 -7.19 11.43
C LEU A 122 -9.04 -6.66 12.77
N LEU A 123 -10.35 -6.81 13.00
CA LEU A 123 -11.01 -6.36 14.23
C LEU A 123 -10.89 -7.41 15.33
N SER A 124 -10.71 -6.94 16.57
CA SER A 124 -10.58 -7.81 17.74
C SER A 124 -11.26 -7.19 18.97
N PRO A 125 -11.58 -7.99 20.00
CA PRO A 125 -12.10 -7.46 21.27
C PRO A 125 -11.19 -6.42 21.94
N GLN A 126 -9.89 -6.36 21.59
CA GLN A 126 -8.97 -5.33 22.08
C GLN A 126 -9.31 -3.92 21.58
N MET A 127 -10.20 -3.79 20.59
CA MET A 127 -10.72 -2.49 20.17
C MET A 127 -11.73 -1.92 21.18
N ILE A 128 -12.31 -2.74 22.07
CA ILE A 128 -13.36 -2.33 23.03
C ILE A 128 -12.92 -1.17 23.93
N PRO A 129 -11.73 -1.17 24.56
CA PRO A 129 -11.27 -0.02 25.35
C PRO A 129 -11.21 1.27 24.52
N TYR A 130 -10.72 1.21 23.28
CA TYR A 130 -10.68 2.38 22.39
C TYR A 130 -12.09 2.87 22.10
N VAL A 131 -13.03 1.96 21.79
CA VAL A 131 -14.44 2.32 21.55
C VAL A 131 -15.05 2.99 22.77
N ILE A 132 -14.79 2.48 23.98
CA ILE A 132 -15.33 3.06 25.21
C ILE A 132 -14.76 4.46 25.46
N PHE A 133 -13.43 4.60 25.45
CA PHE A 133 -12.75 5.82 25.89
C PHE A 133 -12.63 6.91 24.82
N LEU A 134 -12.49 6.55 23.55
CA LEU A 134 -12.31 7.50 22.44
C LEU A 134 -13.61 7.80 21.69
N SER A 135 -14.61 6.93 21.77
CA SER A 135 -15.91 7.13 21.11
C SER A 135 -17.06 7.26 22.11
N LEU A 136 -17.41 6.20 22.83
CA LEU A 136 -18.66 6.12 23.58
C LEU A 136 -18.77 7.21 24.65
N LEU A 137 -17.76 7.35 25.52
CA LEU A 137 -17.76 8.37 26.57
C LEU A 137 -17.77 9.80 26.01
N PRO A 138 -16.88 10.19 25.06
CA PRO A 138 -16.94 11.51 24.43
C PRO A 138 -18.27 11.79 23.71
N ILE A 139 -18.83 10.83 22.98
CA ILE A 139 -20.09 11.01 22.24
C ILE A 139 -21.27 11.23 23.21
N ILE A 140 -21.33 10.48 24.31
CA ILE A 140 -22.34 10.70 25.36
C ILE A 140 -22.23 12.13 25.91
N PHE A 141 -21.01 12.62 26.16
CA PHE A 141 -20.81 13.98 26.64
C PHE A 141 -21.20 15.04 25.59
N ILE A 142 -20.76 14.89 24.34
CA ILE A 142 -21.07 15.82 23.23
C ILE A 142 -22.57 15.93 22.96
N THR A 143 -23.29 14.80 23.00
CA THR A 143 -24.74 14.80 22.75
C THR A 143 -25.53 15.57 23.82
N ARG A 144 -25.05 15.56 25.07
CA ARG A 144 -25.63 16.24 26.24
C ARG A 144 -25.34 17.74 26.32
N LEU A 145 -24.34 18.23 25.58
CA LEU A 145 -23.96 19.65 25.61
C LEU A 145 -24.87 20.51 24.72
N THR A 146 -25.24 21.69 25.22
CA THR A 146 -25.84 22.75 24.40
C THR A 146 -24.77 23.77 24.05
N ILE A 147 -24.39 23.83 22.76
CA ILE A 147 -23.32 24.69 22.27
C ILE A 147 -23.90 26.02 21.81
N ILE A 148 -23.52 27.10 22.48
CA ILE A 148 -24.00 28.46 22.19
C ILE A 148 -22.99 29.18 21.29
N PHE A 149 -23.48 29.73 20.17
CA PHE A 149 -22.69 30.47 19.20
C PHE A 149 -22.88 31.98 19.39
N PRO A 150 -21.84 32.74 19.78
CA PRO A 150 -21.94 34.19 19.85
C PRO A 150 -22.14 34.79 18.45
N LYS A 151 -22.74 36.00 18.37
CA LYS A 151 -23.03 36.68 17.09
C LYS A 151 -21.76 36.82 16.21
N ASN A 152 -20.64 37.20 16.82
CA ASN A 152 -19.37 37.42 16.12
C ASN A 152 -18.42 36.21 16.19
N TYR A 153 -18.95 34.98 16.28
CA TYR A 153 -18.11 33.80 16.46
C TYR A 153 -17.08 33.62 15.36
N PHE A 154 -17.42 33.93 14.11
CA PHE A 154 -16.48 33.79 12.98
C PHE A 154 -15.26 34.71 13.12
N ILE A 155 -15.47 35.98 13.45
CA ILE A 155 -14.39 36.96 13.68
C ILE A 155 -13.53 36.54 14.87
N LYS A 156 -14.17 36.04 15.94
CA LYS A 156 -13.44 35.53 17.11
C LYS A 156 -12.61 34.29 16.78
N SER A 157 -13.13 33.35 15.98
CA SER A 157 -12.37 32.21 15.45
C SER A 157 -11.15 32.68 14.64
N LEU A 158 -11.32 33.64 13.73
CA LEU A 158 -10.22 34.16 12.91
C LEU A 158 -9.11 34.78 13.76
N LYS A 159 -9.49 35.57 14.79
CA LYS A 159 -8.51 36.13 15.74
C LYS A 159 -7.75 35.05 16.51
N ILE A 160 -8.44 34.02 16.99
CA ILE A 160 -7.82 32.88 17.69
C ILE A 160 -6.85 32.16 16.74
N ILE A 161 -7.26 31.91 15.49
CA ILE A 161 -6.43 31.27 14.46
C ILE A 161 -5.15 32.08 14.20
N LEU A 162 -5.24 33.40 14.02
CA LEU A 162 -4.07 34.24 13.77
C LEU A 162 -3.10 34.25 14.95
N ILE A 163 -3.62 34.36 16.18
CA ILE A 163 -2.80 34.35 17.40
C ILE A 163 -2.09 33.01 17.57
N ILE A 164 -2.83 31.89 17.47
CA ILE A 164 -2.24 30.57 17.69
C ILE A 164 -1.22 30.22 16.59
N LEU A 165 -1.47 30.65 15.35
CA LEU A 165 -0.56 30.47 14.23
C LEU A 165 0.74 31.25 14.45
N ALA A 166 0.66 32.52 14.85
CA ALA A 166 1.85 33.33 15.12
C ALA A 166 2.72 32.72 16.23
N ILE A 167 2.10 32.30 17.34
CA ILE A 167 2.81 31.69 18.48
C ILE A 167 3.47 30.36 18.07
N THR A 168 2.73 29.49 17.40
CA THR A 168 3.21 28.14 17.09
C THR A 168 4.21 28.11 15.94
N ILE A 169 4.11 29.02 14.96
CA ILE A 169 5.15 29.23 13.96
C ILE A 169 6.42 29.76 14.62
N GLY A 170 6.32 30.77 15.50
CA GLY A 170 7.48 31.31 16.21
C GLY A 170 8.19 30.25 17.06
N PHE A 171 7.42 29.49 17.85
CA PHE A 171 7.98 28.43 18.68
C PHE A 171 8.54 27.27 17.83
N GLY A 172 7.83 26.84 16.79
CA GLY A 172 8.29 25.83 15.84
C GLY A 172 9.57 26.24 15.12
N TYR A 173 9.69 27.50 14.70
CA TYR A 173 10.90 28.06 14.09
C TYR A 173 12.07 28.05 15.08
N SER A 174 11.84 28.47 16.33
CA SER A 174 12.88 28.44 17.36
C SER A 174 13.42 27.03 17.65
N GLN A 175 12.62 25.99 17.41
CA GLN A 175 12.97 24.58 17.61
C GLN A 175 13.12 23.81 16.29
N TYR A 176 13.35 24.51 15.17
CA TYR A 176 13.38 23.92 13.84
C TYR A 176 14.36 22.74 13.74
N ASN A 177 15.58 22.89 14.26
CA ASN A 177 16.61 21.85 14.20
C ASN A 177 16.19 20.58 14.95
N SER A 178 15.55 20.72 16.11
CA SER A 178 15.05 19.55 16.86
C SER A 178 13.93 18.86 16.11
N ILE A 179 12.97 19.61 15.56
CA ILE A 179 11.85 19.06 14.80
C ILE A 179 12.38 18.36 13.54
N HIS A 180 13.28 19.01 12.81
CA HIS A 180 13.89 18.46 11.60
C HIS A 180 14.68 17.17 11.89
N ARG A 181 15.47 17.15 12.98
CA ARG A 181 16.15 15.94 13.47
C ARG A 181 15.16 14.82 13.76
N ALA A 182 14.10 15.08 14.52
CA ALA A 182 13.09 14.08 14.87
C ALA A 182 12.34 13.56 13.63
N VAL A 183 12.00 14.44 12.69
CA VAL A 183 11.41 14.05 11.40
C VAL A 183 12.34 13.12 10.62
N ASN A 184 13.64 13.39 10.57
CA ASN A 184 14.60 12.55 9.87
C ASN A 184 14.85 11.22 10.60
N LEU A 185 15.00 11.22 11.92
CA LEU A 185 15.17 10.01 12.73
C LEU A 185 13.95 9.08 12.63
N SER A 186 12.75 9.65 12.58
CA SER A 186 11.51 8.90 12.33
C SER A 186 11.32 8.47 10.88
N ARG A 187 12.22 8.86 9.96
CA ARG A 187 12.06 8.70 8.51
C ARG A 187 10.71 9.27 8.01
N LYS A 188 10.28 10.41 8.57
CA LYS A 188 8.99 11.09 8.36
C LYS A 188 7.75 10.41 8.98
N LYS A 189 7.88 9.22 9.58
CA LYS A 189 6.79 8.47 10.22
C LYS A 189 6.03 9.29 11.27
N ILE A 190 6.72 10.21 11.96
CA ILE A 190 6.14 11.07 13.00
C ILE A 190 4.90 11.87 12.55
N ILE A 191 4.85 12.28 11.29
CA ILE A 191 3.74 13.07 10.71
C ILE A 191 2.51 12.19 10.42
N TYR A 192 2.70 10.88 10.27
CA TYR A 192 1.64 9.92 9.96
C TYR A 192 1.05 9.24 11.21
N ILE A 193 1.67 9.43 12.37
CA ILE A 193 1.21 8.90 13.66
C ILE A 193 0.56 9.98 14.54
N ILE A 194 0.96 11.25 14.41
CA ILE A 194 0.39 12.34 15.22
C ILE A 194 -1.12 12.53 14.95
N MET A 195 -1.94 12.36 15.98
CA MET A 195 -3.40 12.37 15.87
C MET A 195 -4.02 13.66 16.41
N PRO A 196 -5.18 14.09 15.89
CA PRO A 196 -5.90 13.58 14.72
C PRO A 196 -5.44 14.20 13.39
N THR A 197 -4.36 15.00 13.41
CA THR A 197 -3.88 15.72 12.22
C THR A 197 -3.46 14.79 11.10
N ASN A 198 -2.93 13.60 11.41
CA ASN A 198 -2.56 12.58 10.44
C ASN A 198 -3.72 12.23 9.49
N TYR A 199 -4.83 11.69 10.02
CA TYR A 199 -5.93 11.22 9.19
C TYR A 199 -6.73 12.38 8.58
N ILE A 200 -6.82 13.54 9.26
CA ILE A 200 -7.42 14.74 8.65
C ILE A 200 -6.66 15.15 7.38
N ARG A 201 -5.33 15.30 7.49
CA ARG A 201 -4.47 15.67 6.37
C ARG A 201 -4.54 14.61 5.26
N SER A 202 -4.48 13.34 5.63
CA SER A 202 -4.50 12.22 4.69
C SER A 202 -5.83 12.11 3.95
N SER A 203 -6.96 12.28 4.63
CA SER A 203 -8.29 12.34 4.00
C SER A 203 -8.45 13.55 3.07
N LEU A 204 -7.99 14.74 3.48
CA LEU A 204 -8.01 15.92 2.61
C LEU A 204 -7.14 15.72 1.36
N SER A 205 -5.96 15.10 1.52
CA SER A 205 -5.07 14.77 0.42
C SER A 205 -5.69 13.72 -0.53
N ALA A 206 -6.39 12.73 0.01
CA ALA A 206 -7.12 11.72 -0.78
C ALA A 206 -8.27 12.35 -1.57
N ILE A 207 -9.07 13.22 -0.94
CA ILE A 207 -10.15 13.96 -1.61
C ILE A 207 -9.58 14.83 -2.72
N HIS A 208 -8.53 15.62 -2.44
CA HIS A 208 -7.89 16.47 -3.45
C HIS A 208 -7.39 15.64 -4.64
N HIS A 209 -6.72 14.52 -4.38
CA HIS A 209 -6.22 13.62 -5.42
C HIS A 209 -7.35 12.99 -6.25
N SER A 210 -8.42 12.51 -5.62
CA SER A 210 -9.57 11.92 -6.31
C SER A 210 -10.35 12.95 -7.12
N VAL A 211 -10.51 14.17 -6.58
CA VAL A 211 -11.13 15.30 -7.29
C VAL A 211 -10.25 15.71 -8.47
N SER A 212 -8.95 15.94 -8.27
CA SER A 212 -8.05 16.27 -9.37
C SER A 212 -8.06 15.17 -10.44
N LYS A 213 -7.97 13.89 -10.06
CA LYS A 213 -8.07 12.77 -11.00
C LYS A 213 -9.38 12.82 -11.76
N LYS A 214 -10.54 13.01 -11.11
CA LYS A 214 -11.84 13.08 -11.81
C LYS A 214 -11.98 14.30 -12.73
N PHE A 215 -11.49 15.47 -12.31
CA PHE A 215 -11.48 16.69 -13.13
C PHE A 215 -10.52 16.59 -14.32
N PHE A 216 -9.38 15.90 -14.16
CA PHE A 216 -8.37 15.74 -15.20
C PHE A 216 -8.51 14.43 -16.03
N SER A 217 -9.27 13.44 -15.55
CA SER A 217 -9.55 12.13 -16.20
C SER A 217 -10.99 12.02 -16.75
N SER A 218 -11.75 13.12 -16.75
CA SER A 218 -12.98 13.21 -17.54
C SER A 218 -12.59 13.22 -19.03
N LYS A 219 -13.03 12.15 -19.72
CA LYS A 219 -12.63 11.68 -21.05
C LYS A 219 -11.40 10.79 -20.99
N THR A 220 -11.56 9.57 -21.49
CA THR A 220 -10.61 8.88 -22.35
C THR A 220 -9.74 9.90 -23.06
N ARG A 221 -8.62 10.30 -22.44
CA ARG A 221 -7.60 11.02 -23.19
C ARG A 221 -7.24 10.05 -24.28
N ASP A 222 -7.33 10.49 -25.53
CA ASP A 222 -6.62 9.82 -26.60
C ASP A 222 -5.18 9.70 -26.12
N ILE A 223 -4.79 8.53 -25.60
CA ILE A 223 -3.44 8.30 -25.11
C ILE A 223 -2.57 8.45 -26.35
N LYS A 224 -1.94 9.61 -26.51
CA LYS A 224 -1.09 9.88 -27.65
C LYS A 224 0.17 9.07 -27.43
N VAL A 225 0.27 7.98 -28.19
CA VAL A 225 1.43 7.10 -28.18
C VAL A 225 2.27 7.45 -29.41
N GLU A 226 3.49 7.93 -29.17
CA GLU A 226 4.47 8.17 -30.21
C GLU A 226 5.51 7.05 -30.18
N GLY A 227 5.67 6.36 -31.31
CA GLY A 227 6.64 5.31 -31.47
C GLY A 227 6.33 4.39 -32.65
N LYS A 228 7.19 3.40 -32.86
CA LYS A 228 7.00 2.33 -33.85
C LYS A 228 7.68 1.05 -33.40
N VAL A 229 7.13 -0.09 -33.82
CA VAL A 229 7.82 -1.39 -33.70
C VAL A 229 8.83 -1.47 -34.85
N LEU A 230 10.12 -1.56 -34.52
CA LEU A 230 11.21 -1.56 -35.52
C LEU A 230 11.28 -2.88 -36.30
N LYS A 231 10.95 -4.00 -35.65
CA LYS A 231 11.02 -5.33 -36.24
C LYS A 231 9.92 -6.21 -35.68
N GLN A 232 9.10 -6.78 -36.56
CA GLN A 232 8.00 -7.69 -36.25
C GLN A 232 8.55 -9.09 -36.03
N GLU A 233 9.25 -9.30 -34.92
CA GLU A 233 9.83 -10.60 -34.58
C GLU A 233 8.82 -11.48 -33.88
N ASP A 234 8.88 -12.79 -34.17
CA ASP A 234 8.11 -13.79 -33.46
C ASP A 234 8.69 -13.98 -32.05
N LEU A 235 8.19 -13.17 -31.11
CA LEU A 235 8.60 -13.18 -29.71
C LEU A 235 7.41 -12.89 -28.79
N ILE A 236 7.21 -13.76 -27.81
CA ILE A 236 6.21 -13.59 -26.75
C ILE A 236 6.91 -13.14 -25.48
N VAL A 237 6.60 -11.93 -25.02
CA VAL A 237 7.02 -11.45 -23.70
C VAL A 237 5.89 -11.69 -22.72
N VAL A 238 6.16 -12.45 -21.65
CA VAL A 238 5.19 -12.71 -20.58
C VAL A 238 5.67 -12.03 -19.30
N LEU A 239 4.86 -11.11 -18.77
CA LEU A 239 5.09 -10.44 -17.50
C LEU A 239 4.11 -10.99 -16.47
N ALA A 240 4.59 -11.78 -15.51
CA ALA A 240 3.82 -12.19 -14.35
C ALA A 240 4.12 -11.27 -13.16
N ILE A 241 3.07 -10.63 -12.64
CA ILE A 241 3.13 -9.75 -11.47
C ILE A 241 2.50 -10.49 -10.29
N GLY A 242 3.34 -10.85 -9.32
CA GLY A 242 2.94 -11.42 -8.04
C GLY A 242 2.55 -10.34 -7.03
N GLU A 243 2.09 -10.80 -5.88
CA GLU A 243 1.60 -9.96 -4.78
C GLU A 243 2.37 -10.28 -3.49
N THR A 244 2.88 -9.25 -2.81
CA THR A 244 3.39 -9.29 -1.41
C THR A 244 4.57 -10.27 -1.14
N SER A 245 5.12 -10.89 -2.18
CA SER A 245 6.20 -11.88 -2.06
C SER A 245 7.56 -11.20 -1.83
N ARG A 246 8.33 -11.62 -0.80
CA ARG A 246 9.63 -11.01 -0.44
C ARG A 246 10.82 -11.95 -0.66
N GLN A 247 11.94 -11.44 -1.16
CA GLN A 247 13.15 -12.25 -1.46
C GLN A 247 13.65 -13.06 -0.25
N LYS A 248 13.53 -12.47 0.95
CA LYS A 248 14.01 -13.05 2.21
C LYS A 248 13.46 -14.46 2.50
N ASN A 249 12.32 -14.82 1.93
CA ASN A 249 11.68 -16.12 2.11
C ASN A 249 11.76 -17.02 0.86
N PHE A 250 12.53 -16.63 -0.16
CA PHE A 250 12.76 -17.45 -1.34
C PHE A 250 14.08 -18.22 -1.20
N GLN A 251 14.00 -19.54 -1.28
CA GLN A 251 15.18 -20.42 -1.32
C GLN A 251 16.17 -20.01 -2.42
N LEU A 252 15.65 -19.51 -3.56
CA LEU A 252 16.46 -19.04 -4.69
C LEU A 252 17.42 -17.89 -4.34
N TYR A 253 17.15 -17.16 -3.25
CA TYR A 253 17.97 -16.04 -2.77
C TYR A 253 18.76 -16.41 -1.50
N GLY A 254 18.83 -17.70 -1.15
CA GLY A 254 19.58 -18.20 0.00
C GLY A 254 18.76 -18.41 1.28
N TYR A 255 17.43 -18.38 1.20
CA TYR A 255 16.58 -18.77 2.33
C TYR A 255 16.80 -20.25 2.70
N ASN A 256 16.79 -20.55 4.00
CA ASN A 256 17.17 -21.85 4.52
C ASN A 256 16.11 -22.95 4.33
N ARG A 257 14.84 -22.59 4.13
CA ARG A 257 13.75 -23.54 3.87
C ARG A 257 13.54 -23.75 2.38
N GLN A 258 13.06 -24.94 2.01
CA GLN A 258 12.79 -25.31 0.62
C GLN A 258 11.48 -24.70 0.12
N THR A 259 11.41 -23.38 0.02
CA THR A 259 10.22 -22.65 -0.44
C THR A 259 10.11 -22.56 -1.97
N ASN A 260 11.17 -22.88 -2.72
CA ASN A 260 11.16 -22.89 -4.18
C ASN A 260 11.68 -24.21 -4.80
N PRO A 261 11.12 -25.38 -4.46
CA PRO A 261 11.63 -26.67 -4.91
C PRO A 261 11.44 -26.94 -6.42
N ILE A 262 10.47 -26.29 -7.09
CA ILE A 262 10.25 -26.45 -8.53
C ILE A 262 11.21 -25.56 -9.30
N LEU A 263 11.23 -24.26 -9.00
CA LEU A 263 12.07 -23.29 -9.70
C LEU A 263 13.57 -23.58 -9.51
N SER A 264 13.99 -24.05 -8.33
CA SER A 264 15.40 -24.38 -8.07
C SER A 264 15.96 -25.50 -8.95
N LYS A 265 15.10 -26.30 -9.61
CA LYS A 265 15.53 -27.35 -10.55
C LYS A 265 15.87 -26.81 -11.93
N ASP A 266 15.38 -25.62 -12.29
CA ASP A 266 15.63 -25.02 -13.60
C ASP A 266 16.90 -24.15 -13.58
N LYS A 267 18.01 -24.74 -14.01
CA LYS A 267 19.32 -24.06 -14.08
C LYS A 267 19.41 -22.95 -15.14
N LYS A 268 18.38 -22.78 -15.97
CA LYS A 268 18.32 -21.71 -17.00
C LYS A 268 17.60 -20.46 -16.50
N LEU A 269 17.18 -20.42 -15.23
CA LEU A 269 16.62 -19.20 -14.63
C LEU A 269 17.72 -18.19 -14.35
N HIS A 270 17.43 -16.93 -14.65
CA HIS A 270 18.19 -15.79 -14.17
C HIS A 270 17.49 -15.23 -12.92
N ILE A 271 18.15 -15.36 -11.78
CA ILE A 271 17.66 -14.86 -10.49
C ILE A 271 18.28 -13.48 -10.25
N LEU A 272 17.43 -12.45 -10.15
CA LEU A 272 17.83 -11.05 -10.11
C LEU A 272 17.29 -10.36 -8.86
N ASN A 273 18.04 -9.39 -8.34
CA ASN A 273 17.64 -8.68 -7.13
C ASN A 273 16.68 -7.54 -7.45
N GLY A 274 15.38 -7.83 -7.54
CA GLY A 274 14.34 -6.82 -7.73
C GLY A 274 14.20 -5.87 -6.52
N LYS A 275 13.86 -4.61 -6.78
CA LYS A 275 13.62 -3.59 -5.76
C LYS A 275 12.31 -2.84 -5.99
N ALA A 276 11.38 -3.03 -5.07
CA ALA A 276 10.15 -2.27 -4.96
C ALA A 276 10.43 -0.87 -4.40
N LYS A 277 9.74 0.11 -4.95
CA LYS A 277 9.81 1.52 -4.48
C LYS A 277 8.64 1.88 -3.57
N ILE A 278 7.50 1.22 -3.75
CA ILE A 278 6.26 1.51 -3.03
C ILE A 278 5.69 0.21 -2.47
N GLY A 279 5.37 0.20 -1.18
CA GLY A 279 4.91 -0.99 -0.46
C GLY A 279 3.39 -1.15 -0.46
N SER A 280 2.70 -0.77 -1.55
CA SER A 280 1.26 -0.94 -1.66
C SER A 280 0.87 -1.16 -3.11
N THR A 281 0.13 -2.23 -3.38
CA THR A 281 -0.32 -2.65 -4.73
C THR A 281 -0.92 -1.52 -5.55
N LEU A 282 -1.76 -0.67 -4.93
CA LEU A 282 -2.43 0.48 -5.56
C LEU A 282 -1.45 1.47 -6.24
N TYR A 283 -0.21 1.50 -5.78
CA TYR A 283 0.83 2.39 -6.28
C TYR A 283 2.05 1.64 -6.83
N ALA A 284 2.27 0.38 -6.43
CA ALA A 284 3.31 -0.48 -6.98
C ALA A 284 2.99 -0.90 -8.42
N LEU A 285 1.74 -1.27 -8.72
CA LEU A 285 1.34 -1.67 -10.08
C LEU A 285 1.58 -0.55 -11.12
N PRO A 286 1.21 0.72 -10.88
CA PRO A 286 1.56 1.81 -11.79
C PRO A 286 3.07 2.06 -11.88
N GLU A 287 3.84 1.85 -10.81
CA GLU A 287 5.31 1.96 -10.88
C GLU A 287 5.94 0.83 -11.74
N ILE A 288 5.26 -0.32 -11.92
CA ILE A 288 5.68 -1.37 -12.84
C ILE A 288 5.19 -1.11 -14.27
N LEU A 289 3.91 -0.73 -14.41
CA LEU A 289 3.18 -0.75 -15.67
C LEU A 289 3.05 0.61 -16.35
N VAL A 290 3.35 1.73 -15.69
CA VAL A 290 3.14 3.07 -16.25
C VAL A 290 4.42 3.87 -16.21
N LYS A 291 4.76 4.52 -17.33
CA LYS A 291 5.88 5.45 -17.42
C LYS A 291 5.45 6.70 -18.17
N ASN A 292 5.77 7.88 -17.64
CA ASN A 292 5.33 9.19 -18.18
C ASN A 292 3.81 9.23 -18.48
N ASP A 293 2.99 8.73 -17.55
CA ASP A 293 1.52 8.61 -17.68
C ASP A 293 1.02 7.71 -18.83
N ILE A 294 1.89 6.90 -19.43
CA ILE A 294 1.56 5.98 -20.52
C ILE A 294 1.67 4.53 -20.00
N PRO A 295 0.55 3.78 -19.92
CA PRO A 295 0.56 2.37 -19.55
C PRO A 295 1.27 1.51 -20.59
N LEU A 296 2.01 0.51 -20.14
CA LEU A 296 2.77 -0.45 -20.94
C LEU A 296 1.85 -1.14 -21.95
N THR A 297 0.72 -1.65 -21.47
CA THR A 297 -0.27 -2.34 -22.30
C THR A 297 -0.93 -1.40 -23.32
N ALA A 298 -1.03 -0.11 -23.00
CA ALA A 298 -1.59 0.89 -23.92
C ALA A 298 -0.60 1.23 -25.05
N ILE A 299 0.68 1.44 -24.74
CA ILE A 299 1.71 1.71 -25.76
C ILE A 299 1.92 0.49 -26.66
N THR A 300 1.98 -0.72 -26.10
CA THR A 300 2.16 -1.94 -26.91
C THR A 300 0.96 -2.17 -27.82
N SER A 301 -0.26 -2.10 -27.28
CA SER A 301 -1.49 -2.30 -28.06
C SER A 301 -1.64 -1.26 -29.19
N LYS A 302 -1.42 0.05 -28.91
CA LYS A 302 -1.52 1.09 -29.95
C LYS A 302 -0.46 0.99 -31.03
N LEU A 303 0.73 0.46 -30.72
CA LEU A 303 1.80 0.28 -31.70
C LEU A 303 1.74 -1.06 -32.45
N GLY A 304 0.63 -1.80 -32.32
CA GLY A 304 0.37 -3.01 -33.08
C GLY A 304 0.96 -4.29 -32.48
N VAL A 305 1.46 -4.25 -31.24
CA VAL A 305 1.83 -5.47 -30.51
C VAL A 305 0.58 -6.12 -29.96
N ASN A 306 0.38 -7.41 -30.27
CA ASN A 306 -0.73 -8.17 -29.72
C ASN A 306 -0.58 -8.24 -28.19
N THR A 307 -1.49 -7.61 -27.45
CA THR A 307 -1.35 -7.42 -26.01
C THR A 307 -2.57 -7.98 -25.29
N ALA A 308 -2.35 -8.85 -24.31
CA ALA A 308 -3.40 -9.43 -23.47
C ALA A 308 -3.06 -9.26 -21.99
N CYS A 309 -4.10 -9.17 -21.15
CA CYS A 309 -3.95 -8.96 -19.72
C CYS A 309 -4.97 -9.82 -18.96
N TYR A 310 -4.46 -10.78 -18.19
CA TYR A 310 -5.24 -11.73 -17.41
C TYR A 310 -5.03 -11.47 -15.93
N VAL A 311 -6.12 -11.34 -15.17
CA VAL A 311 -6.06 -10.95 -13.76
C VAL A 311 -6.87 -11.92 -12.90
N ASN A 312 -6.29 -12.44 -11.82
CA ASN A 312 -7.03 -13.22 -10.83
C ASN A 312 -7.75 -12.29 -9.84
N TYR A 313 -7.03 -11.28 -9.33
CA TYR A 313 -7.58 -10.22 -8.49
C TYR A 313 -7.49 -8.86 -9.19
N SER A 314 -8.57 -8.09 -9.12
CA SER A 314 -8.70 -6.78 -9.77
C SER A 314 -9.10 -5.74 -8.72
N LEU A 315 -8.16 -4.85 -8.39
CA LEU A 315 -8.37 -3.70 -7.50
C LEU A 315 -8.93 -2.50 -8.28
N TYR A 316 -8.36 -2.24 -9.46
CA TYR A 316 -8.77 -1.23 -10.45
C TYR A 316 -8.13 -1.61 -11.80
N ASP A 317 -8.61 -1.04 -12.92
CA ASP A 317 -8.10 -1.36 -14.25
C ASP A 317 -6.62 -0.99 -14.42
N ASN A 318 -5.75 -2.01 -14.43
CA ASN A 318 -4.30 -1.90 -14.65
C ASN A 318 -3.90 -2.22 -16.09
N CYS A 319 -4.84 -2.66 -16.91
CA CYS A 319 -4.56 -3.17 -18.25
C CYS A 319 -4.92 -2.17 -19.34
N ALA A 320 -5.62 -1.07 -19.03
CA ALA A 320 -5.87 0.05 -19.92
C ALA A 320 -6.54 -0.40 -21.25
N ILE A 321 -5.91 -0.14 -22.40
CA ILE A 321 -6.53 -0.32 -23.73
C ILE A 321 -7.00 -1.76 -24.00
N PRO A 322 -6.20 -2.82 -23.80
CA PRO A 322 -6.67 -4.19 -24.00
C PRO A 322 -7.77 -4.63 -23.01
N GLY A 323 -7.96 -3.91 -21.90
CA GLY A 323 -8.86 -4.29 -20.83
C GLY A 323 -8.36 -5.48 -20.00
N GLU A 324 -9.03 -5.71 -18.87
CA GLU A 324 -8.78 -6.85 -17.98
C GLU A 324 -9.66 -8.04 -18.34
N ILE A 325 -9.06 -9.21 -18.53
CA ILE A 325 -9.78 -10.48 -18.55
C ILE A 325 -9.65 -11.12 -17.17
N LYS A 326 -10.73 -11.08 -16.40
CA LYS A 326 -10.78 -11.68 -15.06
C LYS A 326 -10.89 -13.20 -15.15
N VAL A 327 -10.09 -13.89 -14.34
CA VAL A 327 -10.23 -15.34 -14.16
C VAL A 327 -11.61 -15.62 -13.56
N SER A 328 -12.36 -16.52 -14.20
CA SER A 328 -13.70 -16.93 -13.76
C SER A 328 -13.84 -18.44 -13.60
N ASN A 329 -13.01 -19.22 -14.28
CA ASN A 329 -13.05 -20.69 -14.26
C ASN A 329 -12.10 -21.24 -13.20
N CYS A 330 -12.51 -21.19 -11.93
CA CYS A 330 -11.68 -21.66 -10.82
C CYS A 330 -11.60 -23.20 -10.80
N LYS A 331 -10.39 -23.79 -10.81
CA LYS A 331 -10.22 -25.26 -10.76
C LYS A 331 -10.71 -25.88 -9.46
N ARG A 332 -10.71 -25.11 -8.36
CA ARG A 332 -10.97 -25.60 -7.00
C ARG A 332 -12.32 -25.15 -6.45
N GLY A 333 -13.34 -25.16 -7.31
CA GLY A 333 -14.72 -24.82 -6.93
C GLY A 333 -14.99 -23.32 -7.00
N LYS A 334 -15.44 -22.71 -5.91
CA LYS A 334 -15.81 -21.27 -5.90
C LYS A 334 -14.63 -20.32 -5.65
N LEU A 335 -13.49 -20.84 -5.20
CA LEU A 335 -12.31 -20.05 -4.88
C LEU A 335 -11.29 -20.17 -6.01
N CYS A 336 -11.00 -19.04 -6.66
CA CYS A 336 -9.96 -18.95 -7.67
C CYS A 336 -8.60 -18.73 -7.00
N PHE A 337 -7.62 -19.51 -7.42
CA PHE A 337 -6.24 -19.33 -7.02
C PHE A 337 -5.39 -18.88 -8.22
N ASP A 338 -4.18 -18.42 -7.97
CA ASP A 338 -3.31 -17.86 -9.01
C ASP A 338 -3.01 -18.85 -10.14
N GLU A 339 -3.07 -20.17 -9.89
CA GLU A 339 -2.94 -21.21 -10.92
C GLU A 339 -4.03 -21.18 -11.99
N ASP A 340 -5.18 -20.55 -11.70
CA ASP A 340 -6.32 -20.43 -12.60
C ASP A 340 -6.09 -19.38 -13.70
N THR A 341 -4.98 -18.62 -13.64
CA THR A 341 -4.49 -17.79 -14.76
C THR A 341 -3.86 -18.62 -15.89
N ILE A 342 -3.38 -19.83 -15.59
CA ILE A 342 -2.61 -20.66 -16.53
C ILE A 342 -3.43 -21.13 -17.74
N PRO A 343 -4.71 -21.57 -17.59
CA PRO A 343 -5.55 -21.92 -18.74
C PRO A 343 -5.69 -20.78 -19.75
N TYR A 344 -5.86 -19.54 -19.29
CA TYR A 344 -5.95 -18.36 -20.17
C TYR A 344 -4.64 -18.10 -20.92
N LEU A 345 -3.49 -18.25 -20.25
CA LEU A 345 -2.20 -18.22 -20.92
C LEU A 345 -2.10 -19.32 -21.99
N GLN A 346 -2.49 -20.55 -21.66
CA GLN A 346 -2.44 -21.68 -22.58
C GLN A 346 -3.30 -21.44 -23.83
N GLU A 347 -4.53 -20.97 -23.66
CA GLU A 347 -5.42 -20.60 -24.78
C GLU A 347 -4.81 -19.49 -25.64
N ASN A 348 -4.23 -18.46 -24.99
CA ASN A 348 -3.55 -17.37 -25.69
C ASN A 348 -2.40 -17.89 -26.58
N LEU A 349 -1.55 -18.76 -26.03
CA LEU A 349 -0.43 -19.36 -26.75
C LEU A 349 -0.89 -20.24 -27.91
N GLN A 350 -1.96 -21.01 -27.76
CA GLN A 350 -2.54 -21.83 -28.84
C GLN A 350 -3.06 -20.99 -30.02
N GLN A 351 -3.52 -19.77 -29.74
CA GLN A 351 -3.98 -18.83 -30.76
C GLN A 351 -2.84 -17.99 -31.37
N TYR A 352 -1.61 -18.12 -30.88
CA TYR A 352 -0.45 -17.40 -31.42
C TYR A 352 -0.15 -17.87 -32.86
N LYS A 353 0.12 -16.92 -33.75
CA LYS A 353 0.46 -17.19 -35.16
C LYS A 353 1.85 -16.68 -35.49
N SER A 354 2.07 -15.38 -35.29
CA SER A 354 3.34 -14.69 -35.53
C SER A 354 3.31 -13.30 -34.90
N GLY A 355 4.46 -12.62 -34.96
CA GLY A 355 4.66 -11.23 -34.52
C GLY A 355 4.93 -11.09 -33.03
N PRO A 356 5.27 -9.87 -32.58
CA PRO A 356 5.52 -9.57 -31.19
C PRO A 356 4.21 -9.66 -30.40
N ARG A 357 4.29 -10.25 -29.21
CA ARG A 357 3.17 -10.37 -28.29
C ARG A 357 3.59 -10.05 -26.86
N LEU A 358 2.73 -9.32 -26.14
CA LEU A 358 2.83 -9.11 -24.70
C LEU A 358 1.67 -9.80 -24.01
N VAL A 359 1.96 -10.63 -23.01
CA VAL A 359 0.95 -11.17 -22.09
C VAL A 359 1.29 -10.74 -20.68
N VAL A 360 0.37 -10.03 -20.02
CA VAL A 360 0.48 -9.68 -18.60
C VAL A 360 -0.39 -10.62 -17.79
N LEU A 361 0.18 -11.26 -16.77
CA LEU A 361 -0.51 -12.09 -15.79
C LEU A 361 -0.44 -11.39 -14.44
N HIS A 362 -1.56 -10.87 -13.95
CA HIS A 362 -1.65 -10.36 -12.58
C HIS A 362 -2.18 -11.45 -11.68
N LEU A 363 -1.26 -12.06 -10.91
CA LEU A 363 -1.58 -13.18 -10.04
C LEU A 363 -2.39 -12.70 -8.83
N GLY A 364 -2.03 -11.57 -8.20
CA GLY A 364 -2.88 -10.85 -7.24
C GLY A 364 -3.21 -11.55 -5.91
N GLY A 365 -3.17 -12.88 -5.82
CA GLY A 365 -3.33 -13.62 -4.57
C GLY A 365 -2.00 -13.73 -3.82
N GLY A 366 -0.97 -14.21 -4.53
CA GLY A 366 0.41 -14.27 -4.09
C GLY A 366 0.58 -14.60 -2.62
N SER A 367 1.13 -13.65 -1.87
CA SER A 367 1.35 -13.75 -0.43
C SER A 367 0.58 -12.69 0.37
N HIS A 368 -0.56 -12.21 -0.15
CA HIS A 368 -1.31 -11.12 0.45
C HIS A 368 -1.87 -11.49 1.84
N GLY A 369 -1.57 -10.67 2.85
CA GLY A 369 -2.08 -10.81 4.22
C GLY A 369 -3.48 -10.21 4.43
N PRO A 370 -4.00 -10.18 5.68
CA PRO A 370 -3.49 -10.89 6.86
C PRO A 370 -3.76 -12.41 6.80
N SER A 371 -4.77 -12.85 6.04
CA SER A 371 -5.14 -14.26 5.94
C SER A 371 -4.24 -15.03 4.96
N TYR A 372 -2.95 -15.16 5.27
CA TYR A 372 -1.97 -15.85 4.41
C TYR A 372 -2.39 -17.31 4.10
N HIS A 373 -3.04 -17.98 5.05
CA HIS A 373 -3.51 -19.36 4.90
C HIS A 373 -4.57 -19.58 3.81
N GLU A 374 -5.22 -18.51 3.35
CA GLU A 374 -6.22 -18.55 2.27
C GLU A 374 -5.58 -18.37 0.88
N ARG A 375 -4.26 -18.12 0.80
CA ARG A 375 -3.57 -17.85 -0.47
C ARG A 375 -3.13 -19.11 -1.21
N TYR A 376 -3.20 -20.27 -0.56
CA TYR A 376 -2.80 -21.53 -1.13
C TYR A 376 -3.79 -22.67 -0.79
N PRO A 377 -3.91 -23.69 -1.64
CA PRO A 377 -4.67 -24.90 -1.33
C PRO A 377 -4.05 -25.73 -0.20
N THR A 378 -4.86 -26.57 0.46
CA THR A 378 -4.46 -27.36 1.63
C THR A 378 -3.23 -28.25 1.39
N GLU A 379 -3.04 -28.80 0.20
CA GLU A 379 -1.85 -29.61 -0.12
C GLU A 379 -0.52 -28.84 -0.12
N PHE A 380 -0.56 -27.50 -0.11
CA PHE A 380 0.61 -26.64 0.03
C PHE A 380 0.89 -26.25 1.49
N GLN A 381 0.13 -26.79 2.47
CA GLN A 381 0.40 -26.66 3.90
C GLN A 381 1.55 -27.59 4.35
N ILE A 382 2.75 -27.32 3.86
CA ILE A 382 3.93 -28.15 4.15
C ILE A 382 4.62 -27.71 5.45
N PHE A 383 4.81 -26.41 5.64
CA PHE A 383 5.36 -25.85 6.86
C PHE A 383 4.24 -25.71 7.90
N THR A 384 4.40 -26.38 9.04
CA THR A 384 3.41 -26.42 10.14
C THR A 384 4.10 -26.26 11.49
N PRO A 385 3.41 -25.79 12.55
CA PRO A 385 2.01 -25.34 12.58
C PRO A 385 1.78 -24.03 11.79
N ILE A 386 0.52 -23.75 11.40
CA ILE A 386 0.13 -22.55 10.64
C ILE A 386 -0.66 -21.56 11.50
N CYS A 387 -0.63 -20.30 11.10
CA CYS A 387 -1.46 -19.19 11.56
C CYS A 387 -2.72 -19.13 10.70
N ASN A 388 -3.85 -19.51 11.27
CA ASN A 388 -5.16 -19.51 10.62
C ASN A 388 -6.07 -18.35 11.07
N ASP A 389 -5.49 -17.31 11.68
CA ASP A 389 -6.22 -16.16 12.21
C ASP A 389 -5.66 -14.87 11.57
N ALA A 390 -6.56 -13.94 11.24
CA ALA A 390 -6.18 -12.64 10.70
C ALA A 390 -5.67 -11.68 11.78
N ASP A 391 -5.96 -11.94 13.06
CA ASP A 391 -5.36 -11.26 14.20
C ASP A 391 -3.98 -11.85 14.55
N ILE A 392 -3.07 -11.79 13.57
CA ILE A 392 -1.74 -12.43 13.62
C ILE A 392 -0.97 -12.03 14.87
N VAL A 393 -1.02 -10.75 15.25
CA VAL A 393 -0.24 -10.18 16.36
C VAL A 393 -0.62 -10.82 17.71
N ASN A 394 -1.86 -11.26 17.88
CA ASN A 394 -2.34 -11.81 19.14
C ASN A 394 -2.55 -13.32 19.13
N LYS A 395 -2.85 -13.88 17.96
CA LYS A 395 -3.35 -15.25 17.83
C LYS A 395 -2.31 -16.22 17.29
N CYS A 396 -1.23 -15.69 16.73
CA CYS A 396 -0.21 -16.50 16.08
C CYS A 396 1.17 -16.24 16.69
N THR A 397 1.92 -17.32 16.85
CA THR A 397 3.36 -17.24 17.11
C THR A 397 4.09 -16.77 15.87
N LYS A 398 5.32 -16.25 16.05
CA LYS A 398 6.19 -15.89 14.93
C LYS A 398 6.49 -17.10 14.03
N GLU A 399 6.62 -18.29 14.61
CA GLU A 399 6.84 -19.52 13.85
C GLU A 399 5.63 -19.88 12.98
N GLU A 400 4.41 -19.86 13.53
CA GLU A 400 3.17 -20.08 12.77
C GLU A 400 3.02 -19.08 11.63
N LEU A 401 3.30 -17.80 11.89
CA LEU A 401 3.29 -16.76 10.87
C LEU A 401 4.28 -17.07 9.73
N TYR A 402 5.54 -17.38 10.07
CA TYR A 402 6.55 -17.69 9.06
C TYR A 402 6.23 -18.96 8.29
N ASN A 403 5.73 -20.01 8.95
CA ASN A 403 5.30 -21.25 8.30
C ASN A 403 4.18 -20.99 7.30
N THR A 404 3.18 -20.21 7.70
CA THR A 404 2.04 -19.85 6.84
C THR A 404 2.49 -19.04 5.64
N PHE A 405 3.35 -18.03 5.86
CA PHE A 405 3.92 -17.24 4.76
C PHE A 405 4.81 -18.08 3.85
N ASP A 406 5.61 -19.00 4.38
CA ASP A 406 6.46 -19.87 3.56
C ASP A 406 5.64 -20.81 2.67
N ASN A 407 4.45 -21.23 3.13
CA ASN A 407 3.50 -21.98 2.30
C ASN A 407 2.93 -21.14 1.15
N THR A 408 2.75 -19.82 1.31
CA THR A 408 2.38 -18.94 0.18
C THR A 408 3.51 -18.87 -0.85
N ILE A 409 4.77 -18.76 -0.42
CA ILE A 409 5.93 -18.78 -1.32
C ILE A 409 6.05 -20.12 -2.04
N LEU A 410 5.78 -21.23 -1.35
CA LEU A 410 5.76 -22.56 -1.96
C LEU A 410 4.67 -22.69 -3.03
N TYR A 411 3.50 -22.08 -2.82
CA TYR A 411 2.47 -22.04 -3.84
C TYR A 411 2.85 -21.14 -5.03
N VAL A 412 3.46 -19.99 -4.77
CA VAL A 412 4.03 -19.12 -5.82
C VAL A 412 5.06 -19.87 -6.67
N ASP A 413 5.95 -20.65 -6.07
CA ASP A 413 6.90 -21.53 -6.78
C ASP A 413 6.18 -22.49 -7.74
N TYR A 414 5.11 -23.12 -7.28
CA TYR A 414 4.30 -24.00 -8.11
C TYR A 414 3.59 -23.28 -9.25
N VAL A 415 2.98 -22.13 -9.01
CA VAL A 415 2.28 -21.36 -10.05
C VAL A 415 3.26 -20.87 -11.10
N VAL A 416 4.34 -20.19 -10.68
CA VAL A 416 5.36 -19.66 -11.59
C VAL A 416 6.06 -20.79 -12.34
N GLY A 417 6.37 -21.90 -11.67
CA GLY A 417 6.94 -23.09 -12.31
C GLY A 417 6.02 -23.68 -13.39
N ASN A 418 4.70 -23.72 -13.17
CA ASN A 418 3.75 -24.21 -14.16
C ASN A 418 3.50 -23.23 -15.32
N ILE A 419 3.62 -21.92 -15.08
CA ILE A 419 3.63 -20.91 -16.16
C ILE A 419 4.84 -21.16 -17.07
N ILE A 420 6.04 -21.29 -16.51
CA ILE A 420 7.27 -21.59 -17.27
C ILE A 420 7.14 -22.91 -18.01
N LYS A 421 6.64 -23.97 -17.35
CA LYS A 421 6.40 -25.27 -17.99
C LYS A 421 5.42 -25.18 -19.16
N THR A 422 4.39 -24.34 -19.06
CA THR A 422 3.44 -24.08 -20.15
C THR A 422 4.13 -23.39 -21.33
N LEU A 423 4.98 -22.40 -21.05
CA LEU A 423 5.79 -21.72 -22.06
C LEU A 423 6.80 -22.67 -22.74
N ASP A 424 7.54 -23.47 -21.97
CA ASP A 424 8.49 -24.45 -22.51
C ASP A 424 7.80 -25.48 -23.42
N LYS A 425 6.62 -25.96 -23.03
CA LYS A 425 5.83 -26.90 -23.83
C LYS A 425 5.30 -26.31 -25.14
N SER A 426 5.09 -24.99 -25.20
CA SER A 426 4.60 -24.31 -26.41
C SER A 426 5.63 -24.37 -27.56
N LYS A 427 6.92 -24.54 -27.23
CA LYS A 427 8.05 -24.46 -28.17
C LYS A 427 8.14 -23.12 -28.93
N LEU A 428 7.49 -22.07 -28.41
CA LEU A 428 7.53 -20.73 -28.98
C LEU A 428 8.76 -19.95 -28.45
N ASN A 429 9.17 -18.93 -29.19
CA ASN A 429 10.16 -17.97 -28.72
C ASN A 429 9.53 -17.08 -27.65
N TYR A 430 10.10 -17.09 -26.45
CA TYR A 430 9.57 -16.31 -25.33
C TYR A 430 10.66 -15.74 -24.43
N VAL A 431 10.30 -14.64 -23.75
CA VAL A 431 10.98 -14.13 -22.56
C VAL A 431 9.91 -13.97 -21.47
N PHE A 432 10.12 -14.65 -20.35
CA PHE A 432 9.27 -14.60 -19.17
C PHE A 432 9.96 -13.79 -18.08
N LEU A 433 9.21 -12.87 -17.47
CA LEU A 433 9.61 -12.11 -16.30
C LEU A 433 8.57 -12.29 -15.21
N TYR A 434 9.00 -12.69 -14.01
CA TYR A 434 8.20 -12.65 -12.80
C TYR A 434 8.77 -11.63 -11.84
N LEU A 435 7.93 -10.78 -11.26
CA LEU A 435 8.27 -9.96 -10.10
C LEU A 435 7.11 -9.85 -9.12
N SER A 436 7.42 -9.67 -7.84
CA SER A 436 6.43 -9.20 -6.87
C SER A 436 6.24 -7.68 -6.99
N ASP A 437 5.06 -7.18 -6.65
CA ASP A 437 4.78 -5.76 -6.58
C ASP A 437 5.47 -5.07 -5.37
N HIS A 438 5.46 -5.73 -4.22
CA HIS A 438 6.24 -5.40 -3.04
C HIS A 438 6.48 -6.65 -2.18
N GLY A 439 7.26 -6.51 -1.10
CA GLY A 439 7.43 -7.51 -0.06
C GLY A 439 6.49 -7.31 1.13
N GLU A 440 6.87 -7.83 2.29
CA GLU A 440 6.01 -7.90 3.49
C GLU A 440 6.85 -7.87 4.78
N SER A 441 6.39 -7.13 5.80
CA SER A 441 6.92 -7.26 7.17
C SER A 441 6.17 -8.35 7.95
N LEU A 442 6.93 -9.24 8.57
CA LEU A 442 6.47 -10.37 9.38
C LEU A 442 7.05 -10.25 10.81
N LEU A 443 6.73 -9.15 11.49
CA LEU A 443 7.15 -8.79 12.86
C LEU A 443 8.63 -8.36 13.01
N GLU A 444 9.34 -8.05 11.92
CA GLU A 444 10.65 -7.40 12.01
C GLU A 444 10.54 -6.03 12.67
N GLU A 445 11.30 -5.82 13.75
CA GLU A 445 11.28 -4.57 14.54
C GLU A 445 9.86 -4.15 14.98
N GLY A 446 8.97 -5.14 15.18
CA GLY A 446 7.58 -4.91 15.57
C GLY A 446 6.65 -4.46 14.43
N ARG A 447 7.12 -4.39 13.19
CA ARG A 447 6.31 -4.08 12.01
C ARG A 447 5.65 -5.33 11.45
N ILE A 448 4.40 -5.21 11.03
CA ILE A 448 3.67 -6.24 10.30
C ILE A 448 3.00 -5.62 9.08
N PHE A 449 2.75 -6.44 8.07
CA PHE A 449 2.17 -6.06 6.80
C PHE A 449 3.07 -5.14 5.97
N HIS A 450 2.45 -4.40 5.07
CA HIS A 450 3.04 -3.45 4.14
C HIS A 450 2.28 -2.12 4.25
N GLY A 451 2.35 -1.27 3.22
CA GLY A 451 1.64 0.01 3.17
C GLY A 451 2.43 1.17 3.75
N MET A 452 3.76 1.13 3.66
CA MET A 452 4.58 2.28 4.04
C MET A 452 4.26 3.49 3.13
N PRO A 453 4.04 4.69 3.72
CA PRO A 453 3.74 5.90 2.97
C PRO A 453 4.74 6.21 1.83
N PRO A 454 4.27 6.64 0.64
CA PRO A 454 5.13 7.01 -0.47
C PRO A 454 6.11 8.12 -0.10
N GLY A 455 7.36 7.99 -0.56
CA GLY A 455 8.44 8.94 -0.26
C GLY A 455 9.14 8.71 1.08
N MET A 456 8.83 7.59 1.74
CA MET A 456 9.65 6.98 2.78
C MET A 456 10.33 5.73 2.23
N ASP A 457 11.53 5.44 2.70
CA ASP A 457 12.25 4.22 2.31
C ASP A 457 11.52 3.00 2.87
N LEU A 458 11.27 2.02 2.01
CA LEU A 458 10.78 0.72 2.42
C LEU A 458 11.87 -0.01 3.22
N PRO A 459 11.52 -0.71 4.31
CA PRO A 459 12.46 -1.62 4.94
C PRO A 459 12.77 -2.78 3.99
N ASP A 460 13.92 -3.44 4.18
CA ASP A 460 14.42 -4.45 3.22
C ASP A 460 13.41 -5.56 2.94
N GLU A 461 12.65 -5.99 3.95
CA GLU A 461 11.63 -7.02 3.82
C GLU A 461 10.43 -6.62 2.92
N GLN A 462 10.18 -5.32 2.74
CA GLN A 462 9.18 -4.79 1.81
C GLN A 462 9.78 -4.33 0.48
N ALA A 463 11.05 -3.92 0.48
CA ALA A 463 11.75 -3.40 -0.69
C ALA A 463 12.31 -4.51 -1.59
N GLN A 464 12.88 -5.57 -1.01
CA GLN A 464 13.59 -6.61 -1.75
C GLN A 464 12.60 -7.68 -2.25
N ILE A 465 12.31 -7.62 -3.55
CA ILE A 465 11.28 -8.44 -4.21
C ILE A 465 11.91 -9.43 -5.21
N PRO A 466 11.40 -10.66 -5.32
CA PRO A 466 11.94 -11.60 -6.30
C PRO A 466 11.79 -11.03 -7.71
N LEU A 467 12.84 -11.11 -8.53
CA LEU A 467 12.79 -10.85 -9.97
C LEU A 467 13.42 -12.05 -10.69
N ILE A 468 12.60 -12.82 -11.41
CA ILE A 468 13.01 -14.07 -12.06
C ILE A 468 12.80 -13.92 -13.56
N VAL A 469 13.82 -14.26 -14.34
CA VAL A 469 13.76 -14.22 -15.79
C VAL A 469 14.06 -15.60 -16.37
N LYS A 470 13.27 -16.00 -17.36
CA LYS A 470 13.48 -17.21 -18.16
C LYS A 470 13.33 -16.86 -19.63
N SER A 471 14.13 -17.46 -20.50
CA SER A 471 13.96 -17.30 -21.94
C SER A 471 14.20 -18.60 -22.69
N SER A 472 13.48 -18.77 -23.80
CA SER A 472 13.77 -19.81 -24.79
C SER A 472 14.75 -19.35 -25.87
N ILE A 473 15.02 -18.05 -25.98
CA ILE A 473 16.01 -17.48 -26.90
C ILE A 473 17.30 -17.07 -26.17
N PRO A 474 18.44 -16.97 -26.88
CA PRO A 474 19.67 -16.47 -26.27
C PRO A 474 19.52 -15.01 -25.83
N ILE A 475 19.73 -14.76 -24.54
CA ILE A 475 19.74 -13.42 -23.95
C ILE A 475 21.03 -13.18 -23.15
N THR A 476 21.41 -11.92 -23.05
CA THR A 476 22.40 -11.45 -22.06
C THR A 476 21.68 -10.62 -21.01
N VAL A 477 21.88 -10.98 -19.74
CA VAL A 477 21.45 -10.14 -18.63
C VAL A 477 22.58 -9.22 -18.21
N LYS A 478 22.34 -7.90 -18.26
CA LYS A 478 23.28 -6.89 -17.76
C LYS A 478 23.28 -6.95 -16.23
N LYS A 479 24.39 -7.42 -15.64
CA LYS A 479 24.51 -7.57 -14.18
C LYS A 479 24.47 -6.20 -13.48
N ARG A 480 23.59 -6.07 -12.49
CA ARG A 480 23.47 -4.91 -11.60
C ARG A 480 23.25 -5.40 -10.17
N PRO A 481 23.61 -4.61 -9.14
CA PRO A 481 23.35 -4.98 -7.76
C PRO A 481 21.86 -5.17 -7.47
N GLN A 482 21.02 -4.30 -8.04
CA GLN A 482 19.57 -4.28 -7.88
C GLN A 482 18.91 -3.81 -9.18
N TYR A 483 17.65 -4.21 -9.38
CA TYR A 483 16.82 -3.88 -10.54
C TYR A 483 15.50 -3.27 -10.07
N THR A 484 15.19 -2.06 -10.49
CA THR A 484 13.97 -1.34 -10.12
C THR A 484 12.77 -1.78 -10.97
N GLN A 485 11.57 -1.57 -10.45
CA GLN A 485 10.32 -1.87 -11.16
C GLN A 485 10.20 -1.16 -12.52
N GLN A 486 10.62 0.11 -12.61
CA GLN A 486 10.59 0.86 -13.87
C GLN A 486 11.54 0.30 -14.94
N GLU A 487 12.63 -0.37 -14.55
CA GLU A 487 13.54 -1.00 -15.51
C GLU A 487 12.89 -2.22 -16.19
N VAL A 488 11.85 -2.81 -15.59
CA VAL A 488 11.05 -3.89 -16.21
C VAL A 488 10.24 -3.33 -17.38
N PHE A 489 9.62 -2.15 -17.21
CA PHE A 489 8.95 -1.43 -18.29
C PHE A 489 9.93 -1.19 -19.45
N ASP A 490 11.10 -0.61 -19.16
CA ASP A 490 12.12 -0.30 -20.17
C ASP A 490 12.61 -1.57 -20.89
N THR A 491 12.79 -2.65 -20.13
CA THR A 491 13.23 -3.95 -20.67
C THR A 491 12.19 -4.57 -21.60
N ILE A 492 10.90 -4.51 -21.26
CA ILE A 492 9.83 -5.06 -22.11
C ILE A 492 9.71 -4.26 -23.42
N ILE A 493 9.75 -2.93 -23.35
CA ILE A 493 9.73 -2.08 -24.55
C ILE A 493 10.91 -2.39 -25.49
N ASP A 494 12.11 -2.60 -24.92
CA ASP A 494 13.30 -2.98 -25.67
C ASP A 494 13.20 -4.39 -26.28
N LEU A 495 12.73 -5.38 -25.50
CA LEU A 495 12.48 -6.75 -25.98
C LEU A 495 11.51 -6.81 -27.16
N LEU A 496 10.48 -5.96 -27.16
CA LEU A 496 9.49 -5.85 -28.23
C LEU A 496 9.96 -4.98 -29.41
N ASN A 497 11.23 -4.54 -29.42
CA ASN A 497 11.81 -3.66 -30.45
C ASN A 497 11.01 -2.37 -30.68
N ILE A 498 10.36 -1.84 -29.65
CA ILE A 498 9.60 -0.59 -29.76
C ILE A 498 10.57 0.59 -29.65
N GLU A 499 10.55 1.50 -30.62
CA GLU A 499 11.19 2.80 -30.55
C GLU A 499 10.18 3.82 -30.03
N THR A 500 10.47 4.45 -28.89
CA THR A 500 9.63 5.47 -28.27
C THR A 500 10.46 6.36 -27.35
N LYS A 501 10.00 7.59 -27.10
CA LYS A 501 10.59 8.52 -26.12
C LYS A 501 10.17 8.19 -24.67
N VAL A 502 9.19 7.31 -24.49
CA VAL A 502 8.65 6.96 -23.17
C VAL A 502 9.61 6.10 -22.35
N ALA A 503 10.30 5.18 -23.02
CA ALA A 503 11.23 4.25 -22.40
C ALA A 503 12.68 4.65 -22.61
N ASP A 504 13.53 4.31 -21.65
CA ASP A 504 14.97 4.47 -21.72
C ASP A 504 15.62 3.10 -21.94
N LYS A 505 15.97 2.78 -23.18
CA LYS A 505 16.60 1.50 -23.53
C LYS A 505 17.96 1.27 -22.85
N THR A 506 18.63 2.32 -22.36
CA THR A 506 19.86 2.16 -21.59
C THR A 506 19.60 1.49 -20.23
N LYS A 507 18.38 1.66 -19.70
CA LYS A 507 17.88 1.04 -18.48
C LYS A 507 17.43 -0.40 -18.68
N SER A 508 17.15 -0.84 -19.91
CA SER A 508 16.90 -2.25 -20.22
C SER A 508 18.05 -3.13 -19.72
N PHE A 509 17.72 -4.15 -18.92
CA PHE A 509 18.69 -5.07 -18.34
C PHE A 509 18.79 -6.41 -19.08
N ILE A 510 17.98 -6.63 -20.11
CA ILE A 510 18.05 -7.80 -20.99
C ILE A 510 18.36 -7.33 -22.41
N SER A 511 19.34 -7.93 -23.06
CA SER A 511 19.56 -7.78 -24.50
C SER A 511 19.43 -9.13 -25.20
N LYS A 512 18.76 -9.15 -26.35
CA LYS A 512 18.67 -10.34 -27.21
C LYS A 512 19.99 -10.54 -27.94
N ASN A 513 20.56 -11.73 -27.87
CA ASN A 513 21.75 -12.08 -28.65
C ASN A 513 21.27 -12.78 -29.91
N TYR A 514 21.16 -12.06 -31.03
CA TYR A 514 21.05 -12.75 -32.31
C TYR A 514 22.41 -13.35 -32.61
N SER A 515 22.45 -14.66 -32.88
CA SER A 515 23.54 -15.22 -33.67
C SER A 515 23.64 -14.39 -34.95
N LYS A 516 24.83 -13.80 -35.18
CA LYS A 516 25.13 -13.12 -36.44
C LYS A 516 24.95 -14.06 -37.62
#